data_AF-A0A9N9F466-F1
#
_entry.id   AF-A0A9N9F466-F1
#
_cell.length_a   1.000
_cell.length_b   1.000
_cell.length_c   1.000
_cell.angle_alpha   90.00
_cell.angle_beta   90.00
_cell.angle_gamma   90.00
#
_symmetry.space_group_name_H-M   'P 1'
#
loop_
_entity.id
_entity.type
_entity.pdbx_description
1 polymer ?
#
loop_
_entity_poly.entity_id
_entity_poly.type
_entity_poly.pdbx_seq_one_letter_code
_entity_poly.pdbx_strand_id
1 'polypeptide(L)' 'MSDSNPLSILKGEIKRLGFVSDEKISLFGYFTGNEKNQADALSFIDDCDTDEEKRNYLRSLISPP' A
#
# COMPACT_ATOMS: atom_id res chain seq x y z
N MET A 1 -16.53 16.10 3.78
CA MET A 1 -15.11 15.67 3.89
C MET A 1 -14.94 14.59 2.85
N SER A 2 -13.92 14.65 2.00
CA SER A 2 -13.79 13.68 0.90
C SER A 2 -13.61 12.28 1.45
N ASP A 3 -14.62 11.43 1.29
CA ASP A 3 -14.60 9.99 1.57
C ASP A 3 -13.57 9.32 0.64
N SER A 4 -12.29 9.45 0.99
CA SER A 4 -11.22 8.84 0.22
C SER A 4 -11.26 7.34 0.51
N ASN A 5 -11.80 6.57 -0.43
CA ASN A 5 -11.80 5.10 -0.38
C ASN A 5 -10.39 4.58 -0.03
N PRO A 6 -10.24 3.63 0.93
CA PRO A 6 -8.96 3.02 1.28
C PRO A 6 -8.04 2.68 0.10
N LEU A 7 -8.62 2.15 -0.99
CA LEU A 7 -7.88 1.83 -2.20
C LEU A 7 -7.26 3.05 -2.89
N SER A 8 -7.93 4.21 -2.88
CA SER A 8 -7.39 5.43 -3.49
C SER A 8 -6.25 6.01 -2.66
N ILE A 9 -6.35 5.95 -1.33
CA ILE A 9 -5.30 6.36 -0.39
C ILE A 9 -4.05 5.50 -0.63
N LEU A 10 -4.18 4.18 -0.62
CA LEU A 10 -3.08 3.26 -0.87
C LEU A 10 -2.43 3.48 -2.24
N LYS A 11 -3.24 3.66 -3.30
CA LYS A 11 -2.71 3.97 -4.64
C LYS A 11 -1.95 5.29 -4.68
N GLY A 12 -2.39 6.30 -3.93
CA GLY A 12 -1.69 7.57 -3.77
C GLY A 12 -0.35 7.38 -3.07
N GLU A 13 -0.35 6.66 -1.95
CA GLU A 13 0.84 6.45 -1.13
C GLU A 13 1.90 5.62 -1.88
N ILE A 14 1.51 4.56 -2.59
CA ILE A 14 2.42 3.76 -3.43
C ILE A 14 3.08 4.64 -4.51
N LYS A 15 2.34 5.59 -5.11
CA LYS A 15 2.90 6.52 -6.08
C LYS A 15 3.87 7.50 -5.43
N ARG A 16 3.54 8.03 -4.24
CA ARG A 16 4.38 8.95 -3.46
C ARG A 16 5.71 8.30 -3.05
N LEU A 17 5.66 7.02 -2.65
CA LEU A 17 6.82 6.26 -2.18
C LEU A 17 7.79 5.82 -3.29
N GLY A 18 7.45 6.04 -4.58
CA GLY A 18 8.39 5.87 -5.69
C GLY A 18 8.62 4.43 -6.15
N PHE A 19 7.69 3.50 -5.90
CA PHE A 19 7.77 2.11 -6.37
C PHE A 19 7.94 1.99 -7.89
N VAL A 20 8.63 0.95 -8.37
CA VAL A 20 8.75 0.70 -9.82
C VAL A 20 7.46 0.11 -10.39
N SER A 21 7.33 0.07 -11.71
CA SER A 21 6.09 -0.34 -12.39
C SER A 21 5.59 -1.72 -11.98
N ASP A 22 6.49 -2.71 -11.89
CA ASP A 22 6.11 -4.09 -11.54
C ASP A 22 5.63 -4.20 -10.10
N GLU A 23 6.33 -3.53 -9.16
CA GLU A 23 5.91 -3.46 -7.75
C GLU A 23 4.53 -2.78 -7.62
N LYS A 24 4.31 -1.68 -8.36
CA LYS A 24 3.00 -0.98 -8.40
C LYS A 24 1.89 -1.90 -8.87
N ILE A 25 2.10 -2.66 -9.94
CA ILE A 25 1.12 -3.58 -10.49
C ILE A 25 0.77 -4.66 -9.46
N SER A 26 1.78 -5.28 -8.86
CA SER A 26 1.59 -6.32 -7.83
C SER A 26 0.84 -5.78 -6.62
N LEU A 27 1.21 -4.60 -6.11
CA LEU A 27 0.52 -3.96 -4.98
C LEU A 27 -0.92 -3.59 -5.31
N PHE A 28 -1.18 -3.03 -6.48
CA PHE A 28 -2.54 -2.71 -6.91
C PHE A 28 -3.39 -3.97 -7.04
N GLY A 29 -2.81 -5.06 -7.54
CA GLY A 29 -3.45 -6.38 -7.58
C GLY A 29 -3.78 -6.90 -6.18
N TYR A 30 -2.82 -6.83 -5.25
CA TYR A 30 -2.99 -7.27 -3.87
C TYR A 30 -4.15 -6.57 -3.14
N PHE A 31 -4.33 -5.27 -3.38
CA PHE A 31 -5.38 -4.48 -2.73
C PHE A 31 -6.74 -4.51 -3.46
N THR A 32 -6.77 -4.69 -4.77
CA THR A 32 -8.02 -4.57 -5.54
C THR A 32 -8.98 -5.71 -5.18
N GLY A 33 -10.18 -5.36 -4.71
CA GLY A 33 -11.22 -6.32 -4.34
C GLY A 33 -11.03 -6.99 -2.97
N ASN A 34 -10.00 -6.62 -2.20
CA ASN A 34 -9.78 -7.12 -0.85
C ASN A 34 -9.75 -5.98 0.18
N GLU A 35 -10.91 -5.68 0.76
CA GLU A 35 -11.09 -4.59 1.73
C GLU A 35 -10.31 -4.82 3.03
N LYS A 36 -10.17 -6.07 3.46
CA LYS A 36 -9.39 -6.42 4.66
C LYS A 36 -7.92 -6.07 4.46
N ASN A 37 -7.32 -6.47 3.32
CA ASN A 37 -5.94 -6.12 3.00
C ASN A 37 -5.75 -4.60 2.93
N GLN A 38 -6.73 -3.86 2.41
CA GLN A 38 -6.67 -2.40 2.36
C GLN A 38 -6.68 -1.78 3.76
N ALA A 39 -7.59 -2.21 4.63
CA ALA A 39 -7.70 -1.70 5.99
C ALA A 39 -6.46 -2.05 6.84
N ASP A 40 -6.01 -3.31 6.79
CA ASP A 40 -4.83 -3.78 7.53
C ASP A 40 -3.57 -3.01 7.09
N ALA A 41 -3.39 -2.79 5.77
CA ALA A 41 -2.24 -2.04 5.26
C ALA A 41 -2.27 -0.55 5.59
N LEU A 42 -3.45 0.09 5.57
CA LEU A 42 -3.56 1.49 5.97
C LEU A 42 -3.22 1.68 7.44
N SER A 43 -3.76 0.83 8.32
CA SER A 43 -3.43 0.89 9.75
C SER A 43 -1.93 0.78 9.97
N PHE A 44 -1.26 -0.18 9.31
CA PHE A 44 0.18 -0.36 9.47
C PHE A 44 0.98 0.84 8.92
N ILE A 45 0.58 1.38 7.77
CA ILE A 45 1.26 2.53 7.16
C ILE A 45 1.11 3.79 8.00
N ASP A 46 -0.05 4.01 8.63
CA ASP A 46 -0.30 5.15 9.51
C ASP A 46 0.57 5.08 10.79
N ASP A 47 0.91 3.86 11.24
CA ASP A 47 1.80 3.62 12.39
C ASP A 47 3.31 3.71 12.04
N CYS A 48 3.68 3.82 10.76
CA CYS A 48 5.08 3.91 10.33
C CYS A 48 5.62 5.35 10.39
N ASP A 49 6.76 5.55 11.07
CA ASP A 49 7.41 6.86 11.20
C ASP A 49 8.16 7.27 9.92
N THR A 50 8.61 6.30 9.13
CA THR A 50 9.48 6.55 7.97
C THR A 50 8.93 5.98 6.66
N ASP A 51 9.29 6.64 5.56
CA ASP A 51 9.01 6.12 4.21
C ASP A 51 9.73 4.79 3.92
N GLU A 52 10.84 4.52 4.60
CA GLU A 52 11.56 3.25 4.44
C GLU A 52 10.79 2.09 5.06
N GLU A 53 10.23 2.25 6.26
CA GLU A 53 9.38 1.23 6.89
C GLU A 53 8.14 0.93 6.05
N LYS A 54 7.46 1.99 5.56
CA LYS A 54 6.32 1.84 4.65
C LYS A 54 6.70 1.05 3.40
N ARG A 55 7.86 1.36 2.80
CA ARG A 55 8.35 0.64 1.62
C ARG A 55 8.64 -0.83 1.92
N ASN A 56 9.33 -1.11 3.03
CA ASN A 56 9.71 -2.46 3.43
C ASN A 56 8.47 -3.32 3.70
N TYR A 57 7.48 -2.76 4.40
CA TYR A 57 6.20 -3.42 4.62
C TYR A 57 5.48 -3.72 3.29
N LEU A 58 5.29 -2.72 2.44
CA LEU A 58 4.60 -2.93 1.17
C LEU A 58 5.32 -3.95 0.27
N ARG A 59 6.66 -3.96 0.24
CA ARG A 59 7.43 -4.99 -0.48
C ARG A 59 7.20 -6.39 0.08
N SER A 60 7.08 -6.54 1.39
CA SER A 60 6.85 -7.85 2.00
C SER A 60 5.51 -8.47 1.57
N LEU A 61 4.49 -7.65 1.25
CA LEU A 61 3.19 -8.13 0.76
C LEU A 61 3.25 -8.77 -0.64
N ILE A 62 4.24 -8.39 -1.44
CA ILE A 62 4.39 -8.84 -2.84
C ILE A 62 5.65 -9.67 -3.07
N SER A 63 6.43 -9.91 -2.01
CA SER A 63 7.63 -10.75 -2.07
C SER A 63 7.22 -12.22 -1.94
N PRO A 64 7.89 -13.14 -2.64
CA PRO A 64 7.73 -14.56 -2.38
C PRO A 64 8.11 -14.90 -0.92
N PRO A 65 7.48 -15.90 -0.31
CA PRO A 65 7.90 -16.43 0.99
C PRO A 65 9.30 -17.03 0.96
#